data_AF-A0A1X9M6A6-F1
#
_entry.id   AF-A0A1X9M6A6-F1
#
_cell.length_a   1.000
_cell.length_b   1.000
_cell.length_c   1.000
_cell.angle_alpha   90.00
_cell.angle_beta   90.00
_cell.angle_gamma   90.00
#
_symmetry.space_group_name_H-M   'P 1'
#
loop_
_entity.id
_entity.type
_entity.pdbx_description
1 polymer ?
#
loop_
_entity_poly.entity_id
_entity_poly.type
_entity_poly.pdbx_seq_one_letter_code
_entity_poly.pdbx_strand_id
1 'polypeptide(L)'
;MEEKEMSTYFEDRVTKAKVQFERTVDCKHTEFDDLYPYMTEQPQFFWYKRYVAWQELLTVVKIADDMQVEWKKLFLDKQASFIESRVLDAKVLDDWYEEQGKLETESSSKQE
;
A
#
# COMPACT_ATOMS: atom_id res chain seq x y z
N MET A 1 12.49 -26.21 -12.95
CA MET A 1 12.90 -24.81 -13.24
C MET A 1 11.70 -23.88 -13.15
N GLU A 2 10.50 -24.35 -13.51
CA GLU A 2 9.24 -23.57 -13.54
C GLU A 2 8.74 -23.03 -12.19
N GLU A 3 8.82 -23.81 -11.11
CA GLU A 3 8.24 -23.42 -9.80
C GLU A 3 8.94 -22.22 -9.15
N LYS A 4 10.28 -22.17 -9.26
CA LYS A 4 11.07 -21.05 -8.74
C LYS A 4 10.81 -19.76 -9.54
N GLU A 5 10.67 -19.87 -10.85
CA GLU A 5 10.33 -18.74 -11.72
C GLU A 5 8.92 -18.22 -11.41
N MET A 6 7.97 -19.12 -11.17
CA MET A 6 6.60 -18.78 -10.76
C MET A 6 6.57 -18.05 -9.41
N SER A 7 7.27 -18.58 -8.40
CA SER A 7 7.37 -17.93 -7.09
C SER A 7 7.98 -16.53 -7.21
N THR A 8 9.05 -16.39 -8.00
CA THR A 8 9.71 -15.09 -8.21
C THR A 8 8.77 -14.10 -8.91
N TYR A 9 7.99 -14.57 -9.89
CA TYR A 9 6.99 -13.74 -10.56
C TYR A 9 5.93 -13.22 -9.59
N PHE A 10 5.36 -14.07 -8.74
CA PHE A 10 4.35 -13.63 -7.78
C PHE A 10 4.93 -12.72 -6.69
N GLU A 11 6.16 -12.97 -6.23
CA GLU A 11 6.84 -12.05 -5.31
C GLU A 11 7.01 -10.65 -5.94
N ASP A 12 7.40 -10.57 -7.22
CA ASP A 12 7.48 -9.31 -7.96
C ASP A 12 6.10 -8.64 -8.12
N ARG A 13 5.06 -9.42 -8.46
CA ARG A 13 3.69 -8.88 -8.58
C ARG A 13 3.16 -8.32 -7.26
N VAL A 14 3.37 -9.04 -6.15
CA VAL A 14 2.98 -8.58 -4.81
C VAL A 14 3.76 -7.31 -4.45
N THR A 15 5.06 -7.29 -4.73
CA THR A 15 5.91 -6.11 -4.45
C THR A 15 5.45 -4.89 -5.25
N LYS A 16 5.09 -5.05 -6.53
CA LYS A 16 4.56 -3.96 -7.36
C LYS A 16 3.22 -3.44 -6.84
N ALA A 17 2.29 -4.32 -6.48
CA ALA A 17 1.02 -3.92 -5.91
C ALA A 17 1.18 -3.21 -4.56
N LYS A 18 2.12 -3.68 -3.72
CA LYS A 18 2.51 -3.02 -2.47
C LYS A 18 2.99 -1.58 -2.74
N VAL A 19 3.94 -1.40 -3.65
CA VAL A 19 4.48 -0.08 -3.99
C VAL A 19 3.38 0.84 -4.55
N GLN A 20 2.48 0.33 -5.39
CA GLN A 20 1.36 1.10 -5.91
C GLN A 20 0.42 1.57 -4.80
N PHE A 21 0.13 0.70 -3.82
CA PHE A 21 -0.65 1.05 -2.64
C PHE A 21 0.07 2.10 -1.78
N GLU A 22 1.34 1.90 -1.48
CA GLU A 22 2.19 2.84 -0.72
C GLU A 22 2.24 4.23 -1.37
N ARG A 23 2.43 4.30 -2.69
CA ARG A 23 2.35 5.56 -3.43
C ARG A 23 1.01 6.26 -3.26
N THR A 24 -0.07 5.49 -3.18
CA THR A 24 -1.43 6.00 -3.01
C THR A 24 -1.68 6.50 -1.58
N VAL A 25 -1.15 5.81 -0.56
CA VAL A 25 -1.12 6.28 0.83
C VAL A 25 -0.34 7.59 0.92
N ASP A 26 0.86 7.63 0.32
CA ASP A 26 1.75 8.80 0.27
C ASP A 26 1.20 9.96 -0.60
N CYS A 27 0.01 9.83 -1.20
CA CYS A 27 -0.58 10.81 -2.12
C CYS A 27 0.32 11.18 -3.32
N LYS A 28 1.15 10.25 -3.79
CA LYS A 28 1.99 10.40 -4.98
C LYS A 28 1.21 10.11 -6.26
N HIS A 29 1.72 10.58 -7.40
CA HIS A 29 1.23 10.22 -8.72
C HIS A 29 1.32 8.71 -8.96
N THR A 30 0.37 8.13 -9.65
CA THR A 30 0.23 6.70 -9.95
C THR A 30 -0.35 6.51 -11.34
N GLU A 31 -0.26 5.30 -11.88
CA GLU A 31 -0.90 4.93 -13.15
C GLU A 31 -2.42 5.20 -13.14
N PHE A 32 -3.06 5.18 -11.96
CA PHE A 32 -4.47 5.50 -11.84
C PHE A 32 -4.78 6.98 -12.16
N ASP A 33 -3.87 7.90 -11.85
CA ASP A 33 -4.05 9.32 -12.18
C ASP A 33 -3.94 9.55 -13.70
N ASP A 34 -3.10 8.77 -14.38
CA ASP A 34 -2.96 8.82 -15.84
C ASP A 34 -4.23 8.35 -16.58
N LEU A 35 -5.01 7.45 -15.97
CA LEU A 35 -6.30 7.00 -16.50
C LEU A 35 -7.39 8.09 -16.34
N TYR A 36 -7.25 8.98 -15.37
CA TYR A 36 -8.25 10.00 -15.03
C TYR A 36 -7.62 11.38 -14.81
N PRO A 37 -6.99 11.98 -15.83
CA PRO A 37 -6.20 13.22 -15.68
C PRO A 37 -7.01 14.43 -15.22
N TYR A 38 -8.33 14.41 -15.39
CA TYR A 38 -9.24 15.50 -15.03
C TYR A 38 -9.88 15.34 -13.64
N MET A 39 -9.67 14.21 -12.96
CA MET A 39 -10.31 13.90 -11.68
C MET A 39 -9.43 14.19 -10.47
N THR A 40 -8.16 14.52 -10.69
CA THR A 40 -7.14 14.77 -9.65
C THR A 40 -7.46 15.98 -8.76
N GLU A 41 -8.32 16.89 -9.21
CA GLU A 41 -8.75 18.06 -8.44
C GLU A 41 -9.92 17.76 -7.47
N GLN A 42 -10.53 16.57 -7.55
CA GLN A 42 -11.69 16.20 -6.73
C GLN A 42 -11.27 15.44 -5.46
N PRO A 43 -11.59 15.93 -4.23
CA PRO A 43 -11.19 15.27 -2.99
C PRO A 43 -11.65 13.80 -2.84
N GLN A 44 -12.81 13.45 -3.42
CA GLN A 44 -13.34 12.08 -3.37
C GLN A 44 -12.50 11.10 -4.19
N PHE A 45 -11.77 11.61 -5.19
CA PHE A 45 -10.93 10.80 -6.08
C PHE A 45 -9.77 10.14 -5.31
N PHE A 46 -9.23 10.82 -4.28
CA PHE A 46 -8.18 10.26 -3.43
C PHE A 46 -8.62 9.00 -2.68
N TRP A 47 -9.84 9.01 -2.15
CA TRP A 47 -10.40 7.84 -1.46
C TRP A 47 -10.63 6.69 -2.44
N TYR A 48 -11.22 6.99 -3.61
CA TYR A 48 -11.45 5.97 -4.62
C TYR A 48 -10.15 5.31 -5.09
N LYS A 49 -9.13 6.11 -5.38
CA LYS A 49 -7.78 5.64 -5.73
C LYS A 49 -7.20 4.70 -4.66
N ARG A 50 -7.33 5.04 -3.37
CA ARG A 50 -6.90 4.17 -2.24
C ARG A 50 -7.64 2.84 -2.23
N TYR A 51 -8.96 2.85 -2.40
CA TYR A 51 -9.74 1.62 -2.45
C TYR A 51 -9.36 0.74 -3.62
N VAL A 52 -9.10 1.32 -4.80
CA VAL A 52 -8.66 0.58 -5.98
C VAL A 52 -7.28 -0.07 -5.73
N ALA A 53 -6.30 0.69 -5.25
CA ALA A 53 -4.97 0.15 -4.95
C ALA A 53 -4.99 -0.91 -3.84
N TRP A 54 -5.86 -0.74 -2.83
CA TRP A 54 -6.06 -1.75 -1.78
C TRP A 54 -6.65 -3.04 -2.34
N GLN A 55 -7.69 -2.95 -3.16
CA GLN A 55 -8.31 -4.13 -3.78
C GLN A 55 -7.33 -4.85 -4.72
N GLU A 56 -6.51 -4.11 -5.47
CA GLU A 56 -5.44 -4.69 -6.29
C GLU A 56 -4.45 -5.48 -5.41
N LEU A 57 -3.94 -4.87 -4.34
CA LEU A 57 -3.03 -5.52 -3.40
C LEU A 57 -3.62 -6.80 -2.81
N LEU A 58 -4.86 -6.74 -2.28
CA LEU A 58 -5.53 -7.91 -1.73
C LEU A 58 -5.74 -9.02 -2.77
N THR A 59 -6.05 -8.64 -4.01
CA THR A 59 -6.25 -9.61 -5.10
C THR A 59 -4.94 -10.33 -5.43
N VAL A 60 -3.85 -9.60 -5.57
CA VAL A 60 -2.54 -10.18 -5.89
C VAL A 60 -2.00 -11.03 -4.74
N VAL A 61 -2.16 -10.57 -3.49
CA VAL A 61 -1.80 -11.36 -2.30
C VAL A 61 -2.59 -12.66 -2.24
N LYS A 62 -3.90 -12.61 -2.49
CA LYS A 62 -4.74 -13.82 -2.51
C LYS A 62 -4.24 -14.84 -3.55
N ILE A 63 -3.90 -14.38 -4.75
CA ILE A 63 -3.37 -15.27 -5.80
C ILE A 63 -2.01 -15.85 -5.38
N ALA A 64 -1.13 -15.05 -4.78
CA ALA A 64 0.15 -15.53 -4.26
C ALA A 64 -0.04 -16.60 -3.16
N ASP A 65 -1.01 -16.39 -2.26
CA ASP A 65 -1.38 -17.35 -1.21
C ASP A 65 -1.94 -18.66 -1.79
N ASP A 66 -2.85 -18.56 -2.78
CA ASP A 66 -3.39 -19.72 -3.51
C ASP A 66 -2.27 -20.55 -4.19
N MET A 67 -1.17 -19.89 -4.57
CA MET A 67 0.03 -20.49 -5.18
C MET A 67 1.12 -20.85 -4.17
N GLN A 68 0.83 -20.79 -2.86
CA GLN A 68 1.74 -21.13 -1.76
C GLN A 68 3.03 -20.28 -1.72
N VAL A 69 2.97 -19.05 -2.25
CA VAL A 69 4.08 -18.10 -2.19
C VAL A 69 4.07 -17.39 -0.85
N GLU A 70 5.22 -17.38 -0.17
CA GLU A 70 5.40 -16.74 1.13
C GLU A 70 5.44 -15.20 1.00
N TRP A 71 4.27 -14.59 0.80
CA TRP A 71 4.15 -13.15 0.55
C TRP A 71 4.40 -12.30 1.81
N LYS A 72 4.17 -12.83 3.01
CA LYS A 72 4.27 -12.07 4.27
C LYS A 72 5.66 -11.47 4.49
N LYS A 73 6.72 -12.17 4.08
CA LYS A 73 8.12 -11.69 4.17
C LYS A 73 8.40 -10.42 3.34
N LEU A 74 7.50 -10.06 2.42
CA LEU A 74 7.59 -8.85 1.60
C LEU A 74 7.04 -7.61 2.32
N PHE A 75 6.46 -7.80 3.51
CA PHE A 75 5.79 -6.77 4.30
C PHE A 75 6.40 -6.67 5.70
N LEU A 76 6.20 -5.52 6.34
CA LEU A 76 6.36 -5.44 7.78
C LEU A 76 5.26 -6.25 8.47
N ASP A 77 5.49 -6.75 9.67
CA ASP A 77 4.51 -7.55 10.42
C ASP A 77 3.16 -6.82 10.57
N LYS A 78 3.22 -5.51 10.84
CA LYS A 78 2.03 -4.63 10.90
C LYS A 78 1.27 -4.59 9.58
N GLN A 79 1.98 -4.42 8.46
CA GLN A 79 1.39 -4.39 7.12
C GLN A 79 0.74 -5.74 6.75
N ALA A 80 1.42 -6.85 7.05
CA ALA A 80 0.87 -8.19 6.85
C ALA A 80 -0.42 -8.40 7.66
N SER A 81 -0.46 -7.93 8.91
CA SER A 81 -1.66 -8.01 9.74
C SER A 81 -2.85 -7.22 9.18
N PHE A 82 -2.59 -6.04 8.59
CA PHE A 82 -3.65 -5.28 7.91
C PHE A 82 -4.20 -6.00 6.69
N ILE A 83 -3.32 -6.58 5.87
CA ILE A 83 -3.71 -7.36 4.69
C ILE A 83 -4.56 -8.57 5.09
N GLU A 84 -4.19 -9.27 6.15
CA GLU A 84 -4.97 -10.41 6.68
C GLU A 84 -6.35 -9.98 7.19
N SER A 85 -6.45 -8.80 7.82
CA SER A 85 -7.72 -8.25 8.27
C SER A 85 -8.66 -7.88 7.11
N ARG A 86 -8.11 -7.63 5.91
CA ARG A 86 -8.80 -7.24 4.65
C ARG A 86 -9.60 -5.94 4.71
N VAL A 87 -9.69 -5.28 5.86
CA VAL A 87 -10.44 -4.05 6.04
C VAL A 87 -9.52 -2.87 5.81
N LEU A 88 -9.83 -2.03 4.82
CA LEU A 88 -9.22 -0.71 4.70
C LEU A 88 -9.98 0.26 5.61
N ASP A 89 -9.45 0.53 6.79
CA ASP A 89 -9.92 1.61 7.66
C ASP A 89 -8.92 2.78 7.67
N ALA A 90 -9.26 3.86 8.37
CA ALA A 90 -8.38 5.01 8.52
C ALA A 90 -7.03 4.61 9.17
N LYS A 91 -7.03 3.62 10.06
CA LYS A 91 -5.78 3.13 10.67
C LYS A 91 -4.89 2.52 9.61
N VAL A 92 -5.37 1.64 8.73
CA VAL A 92 -4.51 1.07 7.68
C VAL A 92 -3.79 2.14 6.87
N LEU A 93 -4.43 3.29 6.62
CA LEU A 93 -3.82 4.41 5.90
C LEU A 93 -2.83 5.21 6.76
N ASP A 94 -3.23 5.57 7.98
CA ASP A 94 -2.42 6.42 8.88
C ASP A 94 -1.24 5.65 9.49
N ASP A 95 -1.43 4.36 9.70
CA ASP A 95 -0.54 3.45 10.43
C ASP A 95 0.17 2.44 9.49
N TRP A 96 0.11 2.64 8.16
CA TRP A 96 0.69 1.69 7.19
C TRP A 96 2.18 1.42 7.43
N TYR A 97 2.91 2.48 7.76
CA TYR A 97 4.31 2.39 8.15
C TYR A 97 4.42 2.25 9.67
N GLU A 98 5.46 1.58 10.16
CA GLU A 98 5.82 1.69 11.57
C GLU A 98 6.07 3.16 11.92
N GLU A 99 5.63 3.64 13.09
CA GLU A 99 5.97 4.98 13.58
C GLU A 99 7.50 5.06 13.61
N GLN A 100 8.10 5.71 12.61
CA GLN A 100 9.42 6.31 12.80
C GLN A 100 9.20 7.31 13.92
N GLY A 101 9.75 7.00 15.10
CA GLY A 101 9.43 7.67 16.35
C GLY A 101 9.31 9.18 16.18
N LYS A 102 8.22 9.73 16.73
CA LYS A 102 7.98 11.16 16.89
C LYS A 102 9.17 11.82 17.58
N LEU A 103 10.10 12.32 16.79
CA LEU A 103 11.15 13.30 17.10
C LEU A 103 11.12 14.22 15.87
N GLU A 104 10.68 15.47 15.85
CA GLU A 104 10.34 16.45 16.85
C GLU A 104 9.29 17.36 16.17
N THR A 105 8.17 17.65 16.85
CA THR A 105 7.35 18.83 16.51
C THR A 105 7.24 19.68 17.76
N GLU A 106 8.38 20.17 18.24
CA GLU A 106 8.47 21.24 19.23
C GLU A 106 9.59 22.21 18.85
N SER A 107 9.42 22.94 17.73
CA SER A 107 10.15 24.18 17.50
C SER A 107 9.37 25.16 16.62
N SER A 108 8.15 25.47 17.05
CA SER A 108 7.49 26.74 16.69
C SER A 108 6.50 27.13 17.76
N SER A 109 7.02 27.62 18.89
CA SER A 109 6.27 28.40 19.89
C SER A 109 7.22 29.09 20.89
N LYS A 110 8.05 30.02 20.41
CA LYS A 110 8.57 31.21 21.12
C LYS A 110 8.99 32.17 19.99
N GLN A 111 8.19 33.12 19.49
CA GLN A 111 7.71 34.33 20.14
C GLN A 111 8.66 34.83 21.24
N GLU A 112 9.64 35.64 20.82
CA GLU A 112 9.94 36.98 21.34
C GLU A 112 10.81 37.75 20.32
#